data_AF-A0A2N9XSR0-F1
#
_entry.id   AF-A0A2N9XSR0-F1
#
_cell.length_a   1.000
_cell.length_b   1.000
_cell.length_c   1.000
_cell.angle_alpha   90.00
_cell.angle_beta   90.00
_cell.angle_gamma   90.00
#
_symmetry.space_group_name_H-M   'P 1'
#
loop_
_entity.id
_entity.type
_entity.pdbx_description
1 polymer ?
#
loop_
_entity_poly.entity_id
_entity_poly.type
_entity_poly.pdbx_seq_one_letter_code
_entity_poly.pdbx_strand_id
1 'polypeptide(L)'
;MPTQACKAWAVQLQENHSVTIAMSCAIVGLSRCAYYYQPKLPDDSVIMSVLSAITDKHLRWAFLNVLIASESSAINGIINACIGCIVN
;
A
#
# COMPACT_ATOMS: atom_id res chain seq x y z
N MET A 1 15.07 -4.28 -7.14
CA MET A 1 15.55 -5.68 -7.20
C MET A 1 14.51 -6.57 -6.54
N PRO A 2 14.10 -7.70 -7.15
CA PRO A 2 13.13 -8.63 -6.56
C PRO A 2 13.80 -9.45 -5.45
N THR A 3 13.88 -8.87 -4.25
CA THR A 3 14.54 -9.45 -3.06
C THR A 3 13.93 -10.77 -2.62
N GLN A 4 12.63 -10.99 -2.86
CA GLN A 4 11.92 -12.20 -2.46
C GLN A 4 12.29 -13.42 -3.33
N ALA A 5 12.46 -13.23 -4.65
CA ALA A 5 12.90 -14.30 -5.54
C ALA A 5 14.34 -14.74 -5.21
N CYS A 6 15.23 -13.77 -5.01
CA CYS A 6 16.61 -14.03 -4.58
C CYS A 6 16.65 -14.79 -3.24
N LYS A 7 15.81 -14.41 -2.27
CA LYS A 7 15.74 -15.11 -0.99
C LYS A 7 15.26 -16.57 -1.15
N ALA A 8 14.28 -16.83 -2.01
CA ALA A 8 13.80 -18.18 -2.29
C ALA A 8 14.89 -19.06 -2.92
N TRP A 9 15.68 -18.50 -3.85
CA TRP A 9 16.78 -19.23 -4.49
C TRP A 9 17.90 -19.56 -3.49
N ALA A 10 18.21 -18.63 -2.57
CA ALA A 10 19.20 -18.86 -1.51
C ALA A 10 18.77 -19.95 -0.51
N VAL A 11 17.46 -20.14 -0.29
CA VAL A 11 16.91 -21.23 0.53
C VAL A 11 17.02 -22.56 -0.21
N GLN A 12 16.62 -22.62 -1.48
CA GLN A 12 16.75 -23.84 -2.29
C GLN A 12 18.21 -24.31 -2.40
N LEU A 13 19.16 -23.39 -2.48
CA LEU A 13 20.59 -23.72 -2.50
C LEU A 13 21.05 -24.37 -1.18
N GLN A 14 20.56 -23.89 -0.04
CA GLN A 14 20.85 -24.47 1.27
C GLN A 14 20.26 -25.87 1.41
N GLU A 15 19.03 -26.09 0.92
CA GLU A 15 18.36 -27.39 0.99
C GLU A 15 19.03 -28.44 0.09
N ASN A 16 19.39 -28.07 -1.15
CA ASN A 16 19.96 -29.01 -2.12
C ASN A 16 21.44 -29.33 -1.89
N HIS A 17 22.20 -28.39 -1.32
CA HIS A 17 23.66 -28.50 -1.24
C HIS A 17 24.23 -28.33 0.18
N SER A 18 23.38 -28.19 1.21
CA SER A 18 23.80 -28.00 2.61
C SER A 18 24.84 -26.88 2.81
N VAL A 19 24.78 -25.84 1.99
CA VAL A 19 25.72 -24.70 2.03
C VAL A 19 25.35 -23.73 3.15
N THR A 20 26.30 -22.90 3.60
CA THR A 20 26.02 -21.87 4.60
C THR A 20 25.22 -20.70 4.02
N ILE A 21 24.48 -19.98 4.87
CA ILE A 21 23.74 -18.76 4.49
C ILE A 21 24.66 -17.71 3.83
N ALA A 22 25.90 -17.59 4.30
CA ALA A 22 26.86 -16.64 3.73
C ALA A 22 27.22 -17.00 2.28
N MET A 23 27.42 -18.28 1.98
CA MET A 23 27.71 -18.78 0.64
C MET A 23 26.49 -18.64 -0.28
N SER A 24 25.30 -19.03 0.18
CA SER A 24 24.07 -18.89 -0.62
C SER A 24 23.77 -17.43 -0.96
N CYS A 25 23.97 -16.52 0.00
CA CYS A 25 23.84 -15.07 -0.22
C CYS A 25 24.85 -14.53 -1.24
N ALA A 26 26.11 -14.98 -1.19
CA ALA A 26 27.15 -14.55 -2.13
C ALA A 26 26.85 -15.00 -3.57
N ILE A 27 26.36 -16.23 -3.74
CA ILE A 27 26.01 -16.80 -5.06
C ILE A 27 24.80 -16.08 -5.66
N VAL A 28 23.78 -15.80 -4.85
CA VAL A 28 22.55 -15.14 -5.32
C VAL A 28 22.69 -13.61 -5.40
N GLY A 29 23.82 -13.05 -4.94
CA GLY A 29 24.04 -11.60 -4.93
C GLY A 29 23.14 -10.87 -3.92
N LEU A 30 22.77 -11.53 -2.83
CA LEU A 30 21.93 -10.98 -1.76
C LEU A 30 22.80 -10.57 -0.57
N SER A 31 22.51 -9.43 0.06
CA SER A 31 23.16 -9.09 1.33
C SER A 31 22.60 -9.96 2.46
N ARG A 32 23.43 -10.29 3.46
CA ARG A 32 22.98 -11.03 4.66
C ARG A 32 21.84 -10.29 5.38
N CYS A 33 21.88 -8.97 5.41
CA CYS A 33 20.81 -8.16 6.01
C CYS A 33 19.48 -8.32 5.25
N ALA A 34 19.53 -8.32 3.91
CA ALA A 34 18.35 -8.56 3.09
C ALA A 34 17.82 -10.00 3.23
N TYR A 35 18.71 -10.97 3.48
CA TYR A 35 18.32 -12.34 3.81
C TYR A 35 17.55 -12.43 5.12
N TYR A 36 18.07 -11.82 6.19
CA TYR A 36 17.42 -11.83 7.50
C TYR A 36 16.21 -10.89 7.59
N TYR A 37 16.11 -9.91 6.71
CA TYR A 37 14.96 -9.02 6.66
C TYR A 37 13.69 -9.83 6.37
N GLN A 38 12.81 -9.87 7.37
CA GLN A 38 11.41 -10.23 7.16
C GLN A 38 10.67 -8.93 6.90
N PRO A 39 9.97 -8.79 5.77
CA PRO A 39 9.01 -7.72 5.63
C PRO A 39 8.02 -7.90 6.77
N LYS A 40 7.99 -6.94 7.70
CA LYS A 40 6.86 -6.83 8.60
C LYS A 40 5.66 -6.69 7.69
N LEU A 41 4.78 -7.68 7.67
CA LEU A 41 3.42 -7.48 7.19
C LEU A 41 2.92 -6.29 8.00
N PRO A 42 2.78 -5.12 7.38
CA PRO A 42 2.14 -4.08 8.11
C PRO A 42 0.68 -4.53 8.05
N ASP A 43 0.14 -4.97 9.18
CA ASP A 43 -1.30 -5.06 9.37
C ASP A 43 -1.85 -3.63 9.35
N ASP A 44 -1.65 -2.96 8.22
CA ASP A 44 -2.14 -1.63 7.89
C ASP A 44 -3.64 -1.72 7.64
N SER A 45 -4.25 -2.90 7.74
CA SER A 45 -5.70 -3.04 7.76
C SER A 45 -6.30 -2.17 8.88
N VAL A 46 -5.63 -2.08 10.04
CA VAL A 46 -6.05 -1.24 11.16
C VAL A 46 -5.85 0.24 10.84
N ILE A 47 -4.70 0.62 10.26
CA ILE A 47 -4.42 2.02 9.88
C ILE A 47 -5.35 2.47 8.75
N MET A 48 -5.59 1.61 7.77
CA MET A 48 -6.46 1.82 6.63
C MET A 48 -7.94 1.82 7.06
N SER A 49 -8.32 1.00 8.03
CA SER A 49 -9.66 1.03 8.65
C SER A 49 -9.89 2.30 9.46
N VAL A 50 -8.90 2.73 10.27
CA VAL A 50 -8.97 3.98 11.02
C VAL A 50 -9.01 5.18 10.08
N LEU A 51 -8.16 5.20 9.04
CA LEU A 51 -8.15 6.26 8.04
C LEU A 51 -9.46 6.28 7.23
N SER A 52 -10.01 5.11 6.89
CA SER A 52 -11.31 4.98 6.24
C SER A 52 -12.45 5.46 7.14
N ALA A 53 -12.44 5.14 8.44
CA ALA A 53 -13.43 5.59 9.40
C ALA A 53 -13.37 7.11 9.66
N ILE A 54 -12.16 7.68 9.68
CA ILE A 54 -11.95 9.14 9.74
C ILE A 54 -12.44 9.77 8.44
N THR A 55 -12.08 9.21 7.29
CA THR A 55 -12.50 9.73 5.98
C THR A 55 -14.01 9.64 5.81
N ASP A 56 -14.67 8.53 6.13
CA ASP A 56 -16.14 8.38 6.08
C ASP A 56 -16.83 9.40 6.98
N LYS A 57 -16.35 9.57 8.21
CA LYS A 57 -16.87 10.57 9.13
C LYS A 57 -16.71 11.97 8.53
N HIS A 58 -15.50 12.36 8.11
CA HIS A 58 -15.24 13.72 7.60
C HIS A 58 -15.88 13.99 6.24
N LEU A 59 -15.96 13.01 5.35
CA LEU A 59 -16.62 13.11 4.05
C LEU A 59 -18.13 13.21 4.23
N ARG A 60 -18.72 12.48 5.18
CA ARG A 60 -20.14 12.61 5.52
C ARG A 60 -20.47 13.94 6.16
N TRP A 61 -19.60 14.49 7.03
CA TRP A 61 -19.76 15.86 7.56
C TRP A 61 -19.56 16.92 6.47
N ALA A 62 -18.56 16.76 5.59
CA ALA A 62 -18.34 17.68 4.47
C ALA A 62 -19.51 17.62 3.47
N PHE A 63 -20.02 16.43 3.15
CA PHE A 63 -21.15 16.23 2.26
C PHE A 63 -22.46 16.73 2.87
N LEU A 64 -22.71 16.49 4.16
CA LEU A 64 -23.85 17.10 4.85
C LEU A 64 -23.70 18.62 4.96
N ASN A 65 -22.52 19.17 5.26
CA ASN A 65 -22.34 20.63 5.29
C ASN A 65 -22.54 21.26 3.90
N VAL A 66 -22.06 20.63 2.84
CA VAL A 66 -22.25 21.11 1.46
C VAL A 66 -23.71 20.98 1.03
N LEU A 67 -24.40 19.91 1.41
CA LEU A 67 -25.82 19.70 1.12
C LEU A 67 -26.72 20.67 1.92
N ILE A 68 -26.38 20.97 3.17
CA ILE A 68 -27.10 21.93 4.01
C ILE A 68 -26.85 23.37 3.54
N ALA A 69 -25.68 23.68 2.98
CA ALA A 69 -25.31 25.01 2.49
C ALA A 69 -25.79 25.33 1.06
N SER A 70 -26.19 24.34 0.27
CA SER A 70 -26.56 24.53 -1.12
C SER A 70 -28.08 24.52 -1.30
N GLU A 71 -28.72 25.69 -1.41
CA GLU A 71 -30.02 25.77 -2.08
C GLU A 71 -29.90 25.19 -3.50
N SER A 72 -30.89 24.40 -3.88
CA SER A 72 -30.91 23.36 -4.92
C SER A 72 -30.34 23.73 -6.31
N SER A 73 -30.11 25.02 -6.61
CA SER A 73 -29.60 25.47 -7.92
C SER A 73 -28.08 25.34 -8.10
N ALA A 74 -27.28 25.26 -7.03
CA ALA A 74 -25.81 25.23 -7.14
C ALA A 74 -25.22 23.82 -7.33
N ILE A 75 -25.99 22.78 -7.01
CA ILE A 75 -25.55 21.37 -7.04
C ILE A 75 -25.18 20.94 -8.47
N ASN A 76 -25.93 21.40 -9.48
CA ASN A 76 -25.67 21.02 -10.88
C ASN A 76 -24.37 21.63 -11.42
N GLY A 77 -23.99 22.83 -10.95
CA GLY A 77 -22.72 23.48 -11.31
C GLY A 77 -21.51 22.79 -10.69
N ILE A 78 -21.64 22.33 -9.45
CA ILE A 78 -20.57 21.64 -8.73
C ILE A 78 -20.33 20.22 -9.29
N ILE A 79 -21.39 19.50 -9.66
CA ILE A 79 -21.26 18.18 -10.31
C ILE A 79 -20.52 18.31 -11.65
N ASN A 80 -20.86 19.32 -12.47
CA ASN A 80 -20.19 19.53 -13.75
C ASN A 80 -18.71 19.96 -13.59
N ALA A 81 -18.39 20.77 -12.57
CA ALA A 81 -17.01 21.13 -12.24
C ALA A 81 -16.20 19.91 -11.78
N CYS A 82 -16.80 19.02 -10.98
CA CYS A 82 -16.15 17.79 -10.54
C CYS A 82 -15.92 16.79 -11.69
N ILE A 83 -16.84 16.70 -12.67
CA ILE A 83 -16.64 15.84 -13.85
C ILE A 83 -15.57 16.44 -14.79
N GLY A 84 -15.50 17.76 -14.94
CA GLY A 84 -14.47 18.43 -15.74
C GLY A 84 -13.04 18.18 -15.24
N CYS A 85 -12.84 18.01 -13.93
CA CYS A 85 -11.54 17.67 -13.35
C CYS A 85 -11.13 16.20 -13.51
N ILE A 86 -12.03 15.31 -13.94
CA ILE A 86 -11.75 13.88 -14.14
C ILE A 86 -11.41 13.58 -15.62
N VAL A 87 -11.82 14.44 -16.56
CA VAL A 87 -11.70 14.22 -18.01
C VAL A 87 -10.49 14.94 -18.66
N ASN A 88 -9.66 15.63 -17.89
CA ASN A 88 -8.40 16.23 -18.38
C ASN A 88 -7.19 15.73 -17.59
#